data_AF-A0A933J6Q4-F1
#
_entry.id   AF-A0A933J6Q4-F1
#
_cell.length_a   1.000
_cell.length_b   1.000
_cell.length_c   1.000
_cell.angle_alpha   90.00
_cell.angle_beta   90.00
_cell.angle_gamma   90.00
#
_symmetry.space_group_name_H-M   'P 1'
#
loop_
_entity.id
_entity.type
_entity.pdbx_description
1 polymer ?
#
loop_
_entity_poly.entity_id
_entity_poly.type
_entity_poly.pdbx_seq_one_letter_code
_entity_poly.pdbx_strand_id
1 'polypeptide(L)'
;MRSLRIGVALALCVFAFALVPPAADAAPPPGPPETYLVQSGDTLYAIAIRYQTTIVAIKKLNGLTSDTIRVGQTLLVPGTDSAVPAPTTSYIVQPGDSLYRVALRYGTTMRALSDLNGLPNPNLIWVGQALAIPNSVTLAKPGLTIDPQFVRQGGTLLIQVARPNLASVSGTFSGQTLSFTRSAGFYYALVGISRCAKLGTSPLNLTETDLDGQTTTESANVTIQTTAFPVENVTLAPSVAAVLSDQTLVKREAEQLAALVSPRTTARLWSGAFRQPLAGRISSNFGTRRSYNGGPVGPCGHEGTDFSVPGGTAIYSDARGRVVFAGLTQVRGNMVVVDHGLGVYSAYYHQSELAVQVGQMVDAGDLIGKVGTTGLSTGNHLHWSMFVNGEYVDPMDWTRRVLP
;
A
#
# COMPACT_ATOMS: atom_id res chain seq x y z
N MET A 1 4.62 -73.06 -64.43
CA MET A 1 3.95 -73.82 -63.35
C MET A 1 4.89 -73.90 -62.16
N ARG A 2 4.76 -72.93 -61.25
CA ARG A 2 5.49 -72.70 -59.99
C ARG A 2 4.64 -71.62 -59.28
N SER A 3 4.45 -71.51 -57.98
CA SER A 3 4.65 -72.35 -56.80
C SER A 3 4.01 -71.55 -55.65
N LEU A 4 3.43 -72.25 -54.70
CA LEU A 4 2.90 -71.79 -53.41
C LEU A 4 3.92 -70.94 -52.61
N ARG A 5 3.46 -69.92 -51.85
CA ARG A 5 3.70 -69.80 -50.39
C ARG A 5 3.16 -68.50 -49.74
N ILE A 6 2.69 -68.74 -48.52
CA ILE A 6 2.15 -67.92 -47.42
C ILE A 6 3.11 -66.80 -46.96
N GLY A 7 2.56 -65.68 -46.48
CA GLY A 7 3.30 -64.65 -45.73
C GLY A 7 2.37 -63.78 -44.88
N VAL A 8 2.64 -63.77 -43.58
CA VAL A 8 1.84 -63.27 -42.44
C VAL A 8 1.88 -61.75 -42.31
N ALA A 9 0.80 -61.20 -41.75
CA ALA A 9 0.57 -59.77 -41.48
C ALA A 9 1.52 -59.19 -40.40
N LEU A 10 1.99 -57.96 -40.62
CA LEU A 10 2.60 -57.12 -39.59
C LEU A 10 2.03 -55.69 -39.72
N ALA A 11 1.15 -55.32 -38.80
CA ALA A 11 0.58 -53.98 -38.71
C ALA A 11 1.54 -53.07 -37.93
N LEU A 12 2.09 -52.06 -38.61
CA LEU A 12 2.92 -51.01 -38.02
C LEU A 12 2.02 -49.82 -37.63
N CYS A 13 1.74 -49.66 -36.33
CA CYS A 13 1.08 -48.45 -35.82
C CYS A 13 2.12 -47.33 -35.63
N VAL A 14 1.94 -46.24 -36.37
CA VAL A 14 2.68 -44.98 -36.20
C VAL A 14 2.03 -44.18 -35.07
N PHE A 15 2.73 -43.99 -33.94
CA PHE A 15 2.30 -43.05 -32.90
C PHE A 15 2.76 -41.64 -33.25
N ALA A 16 1.81 -40.78 -33.61
CA ALA A 16 2.00 -39.33 -33.68
C ALA A 16 1.94 -38.74 -32.26
N PHE A 17 3.02 -38.08 -31.82
CA PHE A 17 3.00 -37.26 -30.61
C PHE A 17 2.29 -35.93 -30.92
N ALA A 18 1.05 -35.80 -30.48
CA ALA A 18 0.38 -34.50 -30.40
C ALA A 18 0.77 -33.83 -29.07
N LEU A 19 1.38 -32.64 -29.15
CA LEU A 19 1.60 -31.76 -28.00
C LEU A 19 0.24 -31.29 -27.46
N VAL A 20 -0.15 -31.83 -26.31
CA VAL A 20 -1.29 -31.34 -25.53
C VAL A 20 -0.88 -30.03 -24.84
N PRO A 21 -1.57 -28.90 -25.05
CA PRO A 21 -1.33 -27.69 -24.26
C PRO A 21 -1.75 -27.92 -22.79
N PRO A 22 -1.04 -27.39 -21.79
CA PRO A 22 -1.42 -27.53 -20.39
C PRO A 22 -2.80 -26.91 -20.16
N ALA A 23 -3.72 -27.70 -19.62
CA ALA A 23 -5.02 -27.24 -19.16
C ALA A 23 -4.82 -26.16 -18.08
N ALA A 24 -5.59 -25.08 -18.19
CA ALA A 24 -5.68 -24.07 -17.14
C ALA A 24 -6.17 -24.72 -15.84
N ASP A 25 -5.40 -24.59 -14.76
CA ASP A 25 -5.83 -24.96 -13.41
C ASP A 25 -7.09 -24.17 -13.06
N ALA A 26 -8.24 -24.86 -13.10
CA ALA A 26 -9.47 -24.35 -12.53
C ALA A 26 -9.34 -24.42 -11.00
N ALA A 27 -9.45 -23.26 -10.33
CA ALA A 27 -9.49 -23.20 -8.89
C ALA A 27 -10.65 -24.07 -8.34
N PRO A 28 -10.43 -24.84 -7.26
CA PRO A 28 -11.48 -25.65 -6.66
C PRO A 28 -12.65 -24.78 -6.16
N PRO A 29 -13.90 -25.29 -6.18
CA PRO A 29 -15.07 -24.52 -5.78
C PRO A 29 -15.03 -24.19 -4.27
N PRO A 30 -15.49 -22.99 -3.85
CA PRO A 30 -15.50 -22.61 -2.44
C PRO A 30 -16.47 -23.50 -1.63
N GLY A 31 -16.09 -23.79 -0.38
CA GLY A 31 -16.92 -24.55 0.57
C GLY A 31 -18.23 -23.82 0.93
N PRO A 32 -19.17 -24.51 1.61
CA PRO A 32 -20.48 -23.94 1.92
C PRO A 32 -20.35 -22.69 2.80
N PRO A 33 -21.21 -21.65 2.61
CA PRO A 33 -21.19 -20.44 3.42
C PRO A 33 -21.42 -20.71 4.91
N GLU A 34 -20.60 -20.12 5.77
CA GLU A 34 -20.79 -20.05 7.23
C GLU A 34 -21.59 -18.78 7.59
N THR A 35 -22.25 -18.77 8.76
CA THR A 35 -23.04 -17.62 9.23
C THR A 35 -22.34 -16.91 10.38
N TYR A 36 -22.23 -15.58 10.32
CA TYR A 36 -21.58 -14.73 11.30
C TYR A 36 -22.52 -13.64 11.85
N LEU A 37 -22.62 -13.51 13.17
CA LEU A 37 -23.40 -12.45 13.84
C LEU A 37 -22.49 -11.25 14.14
N VAL A 38 -22.79 -10.10 13.54
CA VAL A 38 -22.03 -8.85 13.71
C VAL A 38 -22.07 -8.39 15.16
N GLN A 39 -20.90 -8.17 15.75
CA GLN A 39 -20.68 -7.74 17.12
C GLN A 39 -20.34 -6.25 17.18
N SER A 40 -20.40 -5.66 18.39
CA SER A 40 -20.00 -4.27 18.60
C SER A 40 -18.51 -4.08 18.28
N GLY A 41 -18.20 -3.15 17.38
CA GLY A 41 -16.83 -2.88 16.92
C GLY A 41 -16.40 -3.62 15.65
N ASP A 42 -17.27 -4.47 15.09
CA ASP A 42 -16.99 -5.16 13.83
C ASP A 42 -16.99 -4.20 12.63
N THR A 43 -16.15 -4.53 11.65
CA THR A 43 -16.18 -3.97 10.30
C THR A 43 -16.18 -5.12 9.29
N LEU A 44 -16.69 -4.90 8.07
CA LEU A 44 -16.57 -5.91 7.01
C LEU A 44 -15.11 -6.31 6.74
N TYR A 45 -14.17 -5.39 6.98
CA TYR A 45 -12.74 -5.65 6.89
C TYR A 45 -12.28 -6.66 7.95
N ALA A 46 -12.59 -6.43 9.23
CA ALA A 46 -12.23 -7.34 10.32
C ALA A 46 -12.85 -8.72 10.16
N ILE A 47 -14.10 -8.78 9.65
CA ILE A 47 -14.80 -10.04 9.35
C ILE A 47 -14.15 -10.76 8.16
N ALA A 48 -13.78 -10.03 7.10
CA ALA A 48 -13.08 -10.60 5.95
C ALA A 48 -11.74 -11.24 6.35
N ILE A 49 -10.99 -10.59 7.23
CA ILE A 49 -9.74 -11.14 7.79
C ILE A 49 -10.01 -12.39 8.63
N ARG A 50 -11.02 -12.35 9.52
CA ARG A 50 -11.41 -13.47 10.39
C ARG A 50 -11.76 -14.75 9.61
N TYR A 51 -12.35 -14.59 8.43
CA TYR A 51 -12.81 -15.68 7.58
C TYR A 51 -11.97 -15.87 6.32
N GLN A 52 -10.77 -15.28 6.28
CA GLN A 52 -9.81 -15.40 5.16
C GLN A 52 -10.46 -15.16 3.78
N THR A 53 -11.36 -14.19 3.72
CA THR A 53 -12.13 -13.81 2.54
C THR A 53 -11.92 -12.32 2.23
N THR A 54 -12.70 -11.77 1.30
CA THR A 54 -12.65 -10.34 0.96
C THR A 54 -13.95 -9.63 1.33
N ILE A 55 -13.87 -8.32 1.56
CA ILE A 55 -15.06 -7.47 1.74
C ILE A 55 -16.00 -7.64 0.55
N VAL A 56 -15.46 -7.69 -0.68
CA VAL A 56 -16.25 -7.87 -1.91
C VAL A 56 -16.99 -9.21 -1.90
N ALA A 57 -16.35 -10.29 -1.47
CA ALA A 57 -16.98 -11.60 -1.36
C ALA A 57 -18.11 -11.61 -0.32
N ILE A 58 -17.88 -11.04 0.87
CA ILE A 58 -18.93 -10.91 1.90
C ILE A 58 -20.08 -10.04 1.40
N LYS A 59 -19.79 -8.89 0.78
CA LYS A 59 -20.84 -8.01 0.25
C LYS A 59 -21.67 -8.67 -0.84
N LYS A 60 -21.01 -9.38 -1.77
CA LYS A 60 -21.68 -10.12 -2.84
C LYS A 60 -22.55 -11.24 -2.27
N LEU A 61 -22.05 -11.96 -1.26
CA LEU A 61 -22.76 -13.08 -0.63
C LEU A 61 -23.97 -12.62 0.21
N ASN A 62 -23.96 -11.36 0.66
CA ASN A 62 -25.00 -10.77 1.51
C ASN A 62 -25.84 -9.68 0.83
N GLY A 63 -25.65 -9.44 -0.48
CA GLY A 63 -26.37 -8.38 -1.21
C GLY A 63 -26.10 -6.95 -0.70
N LEU A 64 -24.95 -6.69 -0.07
CA LEU A 64 -24.64 -5.39 0.50
C LEU A 64 -24.10 -4.43 -0.56
N THR A 65 -24.68 -3.24 -0.64
CA THR A 65 -24.22 -2.17 -1.54
C THR A 65 -23.20 -1.23 -0.90
N SER A 66 -23.05 -1.26 0.44
CA SER A 66 -22.11 -0.43 1.22
C SER A 66 -21.32 -1.27 2.22
N ASP A 67 -20.35 -0.65 2.90
CA ASP A 67 -19.54 -1.31 3.94
C ASP A 67 -20.15 -1.19 5.35
N THR A 68 -21.33 -0.59 5.44
CA THR A 68 -22.03 -0.37 6.71
C THR A 68 -22.70 -1.66 7.17
N ILE A 69 -22.38 -2.09 8.39
CA ILE A 69 -23.00 -3.23 9.07
C ILE A 69 -23.50 -2.80 10.45
N ARG A 70 -24.55 -3.44 10.95
CA ARG A 70 -25.16 -3.13 12.26
C ARG A 70 -24.89 -4.25 13.25
N VAL A 71 -24.65 -3.90 14.52
CA VAL A 71 -24.57 -4.88 15.60
C VAL A 71 -25.84 -5.73 15.64
N GLY A 72 -25.69 -7.04 15.71
CA GLY A 72 -26.78 -8.02 15.63
C GLY A 72 -27.21 -8.40 14.21
N GLN A 73 -26.60 -7.82 13.16
CA GLN A 73 -26.83 -8.24 11.77
C GLN A 73 -26.17 -9.60 11.52
N THR A 74 -26.86 -10.49 10.82
CA THR A 74 -26.31 -11.78 10.40
C THR A 74 -25.73 -11.67 8.98
N LEU A 75 -24.51 -12.16 8.78
CA LEU A 75 -23.82 -12.20 7.49
C LEU A 75 -23.43 -13.64 7.13
N LEU A 76 -23.56 -14.00 5.86
CA LEU A 76 -22.96 -15.17 5.26
C LEU A 76 -21.49 -14.89 4.90
N VAL A 77 -20.57 -15.77 5.27
CA VAL A 77 -19.14 -15.66 4.99
C VAL A 77 -18.66 -16.94 4.30
N PRO A 78 -17.76 -16.90 3.30
CA PRO A 78 -17.27 -18.11 2.64
C PRO A 78 -16.54 -19.05 3.62
N GLY A 79 -16.81 -20.36 3.53
CA GLY A 79 -16.07 -21.36 4.30
C GLY A 79 -14.71 -21.68 3.67
N THR A 80 -13.65 -21.73 4.49
CA THR A 80 -12.30 -22.17 4.07
C THR A 80 -12.05 -23.62 4.47
N ASP A 81 -11.64 -24.46 3.51
CA ASP A 81 -11.23 -25.84 3.79
C ASP A 81 -9.83 -25.96 4.41
N SER A 82 -9.70 -27.01 5.21
CA SER A 82 -8.66 -27.33 6.19
C SER A 82 -7.24 -27.55 5.63
N ALA A 83 -6.22 -27.07 6.35
CA ALA A 83 -4.82 -27.46 6.16
C ALA A 83 -4.39 -28.54 7.19
N VAL A 84 -3.61 -29.53 6.74
CA VAL A 84 -3.13 -30.75 7.45
C VAL A 84 -2.21 -30.44 8.65
N PRO A 85 -2.17 -31.24 9.75
CA PRO A 85 -1.42 -30.91 10.97
C PRO A 85 0.09 -31.20 10.89
N ALA A 86 0.90 -30.25 11.37
CA ALA A 86 2.34 -30.39 11.64
C ALA A 86 2.62 -31.02 13.02
N PRO A 87 3.80 -31.61 13.29
CA PRO A 87 4.14 -32.20 14.59
C PRO A 87 4.10 -31.18 15.74
N THR A 88 3.71 -31.61 16.95
CA THR A 88 3.47 -30.72 18.11
C THR A 88 4.40 -30.99 19.30
N THR A 89 4.80 -29.94 20.01
CA THR A 89 5.44 -30.00 21.35
C THR A 89 4.42 -29.60 22.44
N SER A 90 4.49 -30.16 23.65
CA SER A 90 3.53 -29.86 24.74
C SER A 90 4.04 -28.76 25.69
N TYR A 91 3.17 -27.82 26.07
CA TYR A 91 3.40 -26.74 27.04
C TYR A 91 2.40 -26.79 28.20
N ILE A 92 2.85 -26.60 29.44
CA ILE A 92 1.96 -26.53 30.61
C ILE A 92 1.74 -25.06 31.00
N VAL A 93 0.47 -24.64 31.01
CA VAL A 93 0.04 -23.28 31.37
C VAL A 93 0.48 -22.93 32.81
N GLN A 94 1.17 -21.80 32.96
CA GLN A 94 1.71 -21.29 34.22
C GLN A 94 0.81 -20.19 34.83
N PRO A 95 0.93 -19.87 36.13
CA PRO A 95 0.27 -18.70 36.71
C PRO A 95 0.58 -17.43 35.94
N GLY A 96 -0.45 -16.71 35.48
CA GLY A 96 -0.31 -15.47 34.70
C GLY A 96 -0.25 -15.64 33.18
N ASP A 97 -0.37 -16.87 32.67
CA ASP A 97 -0.51 -17.12 31.25
C ASP A 97 -1.88 -16.71 30.69
N SER A 98 -1.89 -16.35 29.41
CA SER A 98 -3.07 -16.29 28.57
C SER A 98 -2.74 -16.99 27.26
N LEU A 99 -3.76 -17.47 26.52
CA LEU A 99 -3.51 -18.15 25.24
C LEU A 99 -2.77 -17.23 24.25
N TYR A 100 -2.99 -15.91 24.37
CA TYR A 100 -2.22 -14.88 23.67
C TYR A 100 -0.73 -14.92 23.98
N ARG A 101 -0.37 -14.93 25.28
CA ARG A 101 1.04 -14.95 25.72
C ARG A 101 1.73 -16.26 25.33
N VAL A 102 1.03 -17.38 25.41
CA VAL A 102 1.56 -18.68 25.00
C VAL A 102 1.74 -18.73 23.48
N ALA A 103 0.76 -18.29 22.71
CA ALA A 103 0.88 -18.21 21.25
C ALA A 103 2.05 -17.32 20.81
N LEU A 104 2.20 -16.16 21.47
CA LEU A 104 3.30 -15.24 21.25
C LEU A 104 4.66 -15.86 21.59
N ARG A 105 4.76 -16.59 22.72
CA ARG A 105 5.98 -17.26 23.18
C ARG A 105 6.51 -18.28 22.17
N TYR A 106 5.59 -18.96 21.49
CA TYR A 106 5.91 -20.06 20.57
C TYR A 106 5.78 -19.70 19.09
N GLY A 107 5.64 -18.40 18.77
CA GLY A 107 5.63 -17.94 17.37
C GLY A 107 4.42 -18.43 16.57
N THR A 108 3.26 -18.57 17.22
CA THR A 108 1.99 -18.95 16.59
C THR A 108 0.90 -17.91 16.89
N THR A 109 -0.31 -18.08 16.38
CA THR A 109 -1.45 -17.19 16.70
C THR A 109 -2.34 -17.79 17.78
N MET A 110 -3.09 -16.95 18.50
CA MET A 110 -4.09 -17.42 19.46
C MET A 110 -5.06 -18.42 18.83
N ARG A 111 -5.50 -18.17 17.59
CA ARG A 111 -6.46 -19.04 16.90
C ARG A 111 -5.84 -20.35 16.47
N ALA A 112 -4.64 -20.33 15.87
CA ALA A 112 -3.93 -21.58 15.56
C ALA A 112 -3.67 -22.43 16.81
N LEU A 113 -3.35 -21.78 17.93
CA LEU A 113 -3.18 -22.48 19.21
C LEU A 113 -4.51 -22.95 19.80
N SER A 114 -5.60 -22.18 19.67
CA SER A 114 -6.95 -22.54 20.10
C SER A 114 -7.48 -23.75 19.32
N ASP A 115 -7.34 -23.71 18.00
CA ASP A 115 -7.83 -24.73 17.07
C ASP A 115 -7.04 -26.03 17.24
N LEU A 116 -5.70 -25.93 17.38
CA LEU A 116 -4.84 -27.08 17.66
C LEU A 116 -5.19 -27.79 18.99
N ASN A 117 -5.67 -27.02 19.97
CA ASN A 117 -6.00 -27.53 21.30
C ASN A 117 -7.50 -27.73 21.53
N GLY A 118 -8.32 -27.57 20.48
CA GLY A 118 -9.78 -27.71 20.58
C GLY A 118 -10.41 -26.80 21.64
N LEU A 119 -9.87 -25.60 21.87
CA LEU A 119 -10.34 -24.67 22.90
C LEU A 119 -11.57 -23.90 22.37
N PRO A 120 -12.78 -24.09 22.94
CA PRO A 120 -13.98 -23.40 22.49
C PRO A 120 -13.96 -21.91 22.83
N ASN A 121 -13.24 -21.54 23.89
CA ASN A 121 -13.03 -20.16 24.31
C ASN A 121 -11.53 -19.91 24.58
N PRO A 122 -10.83 -19.15 23.71
CA PRO A 122 -9.40 -18.91 23.82
C PRO A 122 -9.01 -18.01 25.01
N ASN A 123 -9.97 -17.42 25.71
CA ASN A 123 -9.75 -16.63 26.92
C ASN A 123 -9.80 -17.48 28.20
N LEU A 124 -10.14 -18.77 28.10
CA LEU A 124 -10.29 -19.67 29.24
C LEU A 124 -9.24 -20.78 29.16
N ILE A 125 -8.03 -20.45 29.63
CA ILE A 125 -7.00 -21.45 29.93
C ILE A 125 -6.70 -21.46 31.42
N TRP A 126 -6.32 -22.62 31.95
CA TRP A 126 -6.14 -22.84 33.39
C TRP A 126 -4.71 -23.19 33.72
N VAL A 127 -4.20 -22.71 34.85
CA VAL A 127 -2.88 -23.13 35.35
C VAL A 127 -2.83 -24.65 35.46
N GLY A 128 -1.77 -25.27 34.92
CA GLY A 128 -1.60 -26.72 34.85
C GLY A 128 -2.21 -27.38 33.60
N GLN A 129 -2.95 -26.65 32.78
CA GLN A 129 -3.48 -27.18 31.50
C GLN A 129 -2.35 -27.42 30.51
N ALA A 130 -2.33 -28.60 29.88
CA ALA A 130 -1.41 -28.90 28.79
C ALA A 130 -1.95 -28.38 27.45
N LEU A 131 -1.10 -27.71 26.67
CA LEU A 131 -1.36 -27.21 25.33
C LEU A 131 -0.36 -27.80 24.34
N ALA A 132 -0.86 -28.41 23.26
CA ALA A 132 -0.09 -28.71 22.07
C ALA A 132 0.31 -27.41 21.35
N ILE A 133 1.59 -27.30 21.01
CA ILE A 133 2.19 -26.16 20.32
C ILE A 133 2.64 -26.65 18.93
N PRO A 134 2.28 -25.96 17.83
CA PRO A 134 2.71 -26.37 16.50
C PRO A 134 4.21 -26.10 16.31
N ASN A 135 4.95 -27.08 15.76
CA ASN A 135 6.34 -26.88 15.41
C ASN A 135 6.44 -26.16 14.06
N SER A 136 6.83 -24.88 14.13
CA SER A 136 7.32 -24.05 13.02
C SER A 136 6.35 -23.78 11.87
N VAL A 137 5.65 -22.64 11.95
CA VAL A 137 5.31 -21.87 10.74
C VAL A 137 6.00 -20.52 10.89
N THR A 138 6.97 -20.22 10.03
CA THR A 138 7.61 -18.90 9.96
C THR A 138 6.65 -17.91 9.28
N LEU A 139 5.58 -17.56 9.99
CA LEU A 139 4.78 -16.37 9.72
C LEU A 139 5.49 -15.20 10.41
N ALA A 140 5.42 -14.00 9.81
CA ALA A 140 5.75 -12.77 10.53
C ALA A 140 5.12 -12.84 11.93
N LYS A 141 5.89 -12.51 12.98
CA LYS A 141 5.40 -12.64 14.36
C LYS A 141 4.03 -11.94 14.47
N PRO A 142 3.05 -12.42 15.26
CA PRO A 142 1.74 -11.78 15.41
C PRO A 142 1.84 -10.33 15.87
N GLY A 143 1.51 -9.37 14.99
CA GLY A 143 1.64 -7.93 15.28
C GLY A 143 2.42 -7.10 14.26
N LEU A 144 3.12 -7.73 13.30
CA LEU A 144 3.66 -7.02 12.13
C LEU A 144 2.62 -6.98 11.00
N THR A 145 2.27 -5.79 10.53
CA THR A 145 1.40 -5.54 9.38
C THR A 145 2.18 -4.78 8.30
N ILE A 146 2.07 -5.25 7.06
CA ILE A 146 2.65 -4.63 5.87
C ILE A 146 1.50 -4.42 4.88
N ASP A 147 1.13 -3.17 4.64
CA ASP A 147 -0.05 -2.81 3.82
C ASP A 147 0.29 -1.78 2.72
N PRO A 148 0.08 -2.11 1.43
CA PRO A 148 -0.30 -3.43 0.93
C PRO A 148 0.89 -4.40 0.96
N GLN A 149 0.63 -5.71 1.04
CA GLN A 149 1.68 -6.74 0.91
C GLN A 149 2.36 -6.71 -0.46
N PHE A 150 1.59 -6.37 -1.50
CA PHE A 150 2.07 -6.14 -2.86
C PHE A 150 1.95 -4.65 -3.17
N VAL A 151 3.06 -3.95 -3.10
CA VAL A 151 3.09 -2.50 -3.34
C VAL A 151 3.49 -2.23 -4.78
N ARG A 152 2.82 -1.27 -5.41
CA ARG A 152 3.10 -0.86 -6.79
C ARG A 152 4.12 0.29 -6.81
N GLN A 153 4.81 0.49 -7.93
CA GLN A 153 5.62 1.68 -8.15
C GLN A 153 4.75 2.94 -7.99
N GLY A 154 5.23 3.94 -7.24
CA GLY A 154 4.44 5.11 -6.87
C GLY A 154 3.46 4.90 -5.71
N GLY A 155 3.37 3.70 -5.15
CA GLY A 155 2.48 3.41 -4.03
C GLY A 155 3.04 3.89 -2.69
N THR A 156 2.19 3.92 -1.68
CA THR A 156 2.60 4.10 -0.28
C THR A 156 2.45 2.77 0.47
N LEU A 157 3.52 2.38 1.16
CA LEU A 157 3.56 1.22 2.05
C LEU A 157 3.42 1.66 3.50
N LEU A 158 2.51 1.03 4.24
CA LEU A 158 2.37 1.14 5.68
C LEU A 158 3.02 -0.09 6.32
N ILE A 159 3.95 0.14 7.23
CA ILE A 159 4.54 -0.89 8.09
C ILE A 159 4.09 -0.58 9.50
N GLN A 160 3.39 -1.52 10.15
CA GLN A 160 2.91 -1.36 11.52
C GLN A 160 3.39 -2.53 12.38
N VAL A 161 3.85 -2.21 13.59
CA VAL A 161 4.34 -3.16 14.59
C VAL A 161 3.58 -2.94 15.89
N ALA A 162 2.70 -3.87 16.23
CA ALA A 162 1.88 -3.86 17.43
C ALA A 162 2.28 -5.03 18.33
N ARG A 163 3.07 -4.74 19.38
CA ARG A 163 3.52 -5.73 20.37
C ARG A 163 3.28 -5.20 21.79
N PRO A 164 3.03 -6.09 22.77
CA PRO A 164 3.08 -5.69 24.17
C PRO A 164 4.51 -5.25 24.54
N ASN A 165 4.63 -4.29 25.46
CA ASN A 165 5.91 -3.85 26.04
C ASN A 165 6.96 -3.36 25.02
N LEU A 166 6.54 -2.84 23.86
CA LEU A 166 7.47 -2.32 22.86
C LEU A 166 7.97 -0.93 23.26
N ALA A 167 9.28 -0.79 23.49
CA ALA A 167 9.91 0.48 23.78
C ALA A 167 10.23 1.26 22.50
N SER A 168 10.76 0.61 21.47
CA SER A 168 11.06 1.25 20.18
C SER A 168 11.06 0.26 19.03
N VAL A 169 10.94 0.79 17.81
CA VAL A 169 11.11 0.05 16.55
C VAL A 169 11.99 0.88 15.64
N SER A 170 12.96 0.22 15.03
CA SER A 170 13.74 0.75 13.91
C SER A 170 13.75 -0.25 12.78
N GLY A 171 14.13 0.19 11.58
CA GLY A 171 14.22 -0.73 10.47
C GLY A 171 14.74 -0.10 9.20
N THR A 172 14.96 -0.95 8.21
CA THR A 172 15.34 -0.54 6.85
C THR A 172 14.52 -1.30 5.82
N PHE A 173 14.22 -0.62 4.72
CA PHE A 173 13.61 -1.22 3.55
C PHE A 173 14.27 -0.68 2.29
N SER A 174 14.73 -1.59 1.40
CA SER A 174 15.41 -1.20 0.15
C SER A 174 16.59 -0.23 0.36
N GLY A 175 17.31 -0.38 1.48
CA GLY A 175 18.44 0.48 1.85
C GLY A 175 18.06 1.83 2.49
N GLN A 176 16.77 2.16 2.60
CA GLN A 176 16.28 3.36 3.27
C GLN A 176 15.96 3.07 4.74
N THR A 177 16.37 3.97 5.64
CA THR A 177 15.99 3.92 7.07
C THR A 177 14.54 4.33 7.25
N LEU A 178 13.80 3.53 8.02
CA LEU A 178 12.38 3.76 8.29
C LEU A 178 12.20 4.69 9.48
N SER A 179 11.30 5.66 9.34
CA SER A 179 10.94 6.58 10.42
C SER A 179 9.65 6.13 11.10
N PHE A 180 9.79 5.39 12.20
CA PHE A 180 8.65 4.92 12.99
C PHE A 180 8.06 6.03 13.89
N THR A 181 6.75 6.10 13.93
CA THR A 181 5.95 6.92 14.83
C THR A 181 5.16 6.01 15.77
N ARG A 182 5.05 6.41 17.04
CA ARG A 182 4.20 5.71 18.01
C ARG A 182 2.77 6.25 17.94
N SER A 183 1.79 5.36 17.82
CA SER A 183 0.37 5.65 17.99
C SER A 183 -0.24 4.63 18.96
N ALA A 184 -1.45 4.88 19.49
CA ALA A 184 -2.06 4.13 20.59
C ALA A 184 -1.92 2.60 20.44
N GLY A 185 -0.93 2.02 21.11
CA GLY A 185 -0.66 0.57 21.15
C GLY A 185 0.24 0.00 20.05
N PHE A 186 0.77 0.81 19.13
CA PHE A 186 1.64 0.33 18.04
C PHE A 186 2.65 1.37 17.53
N TYR A 187 3.66 0.90 16.83
CA TYR A 187 4.56 1.72 16.02
C TYR A 187 4.21 1.57 14.55
N TYR A 188 4.36 2.63 13.76
CA TYR A 188 4.17 2.54 12.32
C TYR A 188 5.10 3.45 11.53
N ALA A 189 5.43 3.04 10.31
CA ALA A 189 6.20 3.81 9.35
C ALA A 189 5.46 3.84 8.01
N LEU A 190 5.50 5.00 7.35
CA LEU A 190 5.02 5.18 5.98
C LEU A 190 6.24 5.21 5.06
N VAL A 191 6.15 4.53 3.91
CA VAL A 191 7.24 4.48 2.93
C VAL A 191 6.69 4.78 1.55
N GLY A 192 7.23 5.79 0.89
CA GLY A 192 6.95 6.04 -0.52
C GLY A 192 7.75 5.09 -1.40
N ILE A 193 7.09 4.41 -2.32
CA ILE A 193 7.74 3.56 -3.30
C ILE A 193 7.94 4.35 -4.58
N SER A 194 9.19 4.50 -5.01
CA SER A 194 9.47 5.27 -6.21
C SER A 194 8.73 4.75 -7.44
N ARG A 195 8.26 5.68 -8.28
CA ARG A 195 7.70 5.40 -9.61
C ARG A 195 8.71 4.79 -10.60
N CYS A 196 9.98 4.74 -10.21
CA CYS A 196 11.07 4.08 -10.92
C CYS A 196 11.76 3.01 -10.06
N ALA A 197 11.13 2.58 -8.96
CA ALA A 197 11.70 1.57 -8.08
C ALA A 197 12.00 0.28 -8.86
N LYS A 198 13.11 -0.38 -8.51
CA LYS A 198 13.45 -1.69 -9.05
C LYS A 198 12.36 -2.70 -8.65
N LEU A 199 11.89 -3.47 -9.62
CA LEU A 199 10.88 -4.49 -9.40
C LEU A 199 11.45 -5.70 -8.64
N GLY A 200 10.55 -6.44 -7.99
CA GLY A 200 10.87 -7.68 -7.29
C GLY A 200 10.78 -7.56 -5.77
N THR A 201 11.31 -8.56 -5.10
CA THR A 201 11.23 -8.69 -3.64
C THR A 201 12.44 -8.05 -2.98
N SER A 202 12.19 -7.18 -2.02
CA SER A 202 13.23 -6.56 -1.18
C SER A 202 12.98 -6.87 0.30
N PRO A 203 14.05 -7.10 1.09
CA PRO A 203 13.89 -7.37 2.51
C PRO A 203 13.51 -6.09 3.26
N LEU A 204 12.53 -6.23 4.14
CA LEU A 204 12.22 -5.33 5.24
C LEU A 204 12.89 -5.90 6.49
N ASN A 205 13.85 -5.18 7.05
CA ASN A 205 14.52 -5.58 8.28
C ASN A 205 14.09 -4.66 9.42
N LEU A 206 13.65 -5.26 10.52
CA LEU A 206 13.18 -4.57 11.71
C LEU A 206 14.04 -4.96 12.91
N THR A 207 14.27 -3.99 13.79
CA THR A 207 14.82 -4.18 15.13
C THR A 207 13.83 -3.60 16.13
N GLU A 208 13.27 -4.47 16.95
CA GLU A 208 12.31 -4.18 18.01
C GLU A 208 13.05 -4.19 19.35
N THR A 209 12.92 -3.15 20.16
CA THR A 209 13.44 -3.12 21.54
C THR A 209 12.26 -3.09 22.51
N ASP A 210 12.22 -4.00 23.47
CA ASP A 210 11.20 -4.01 24.51
C ASP A 210 11.53 -3.08 25.70
N LEU A 211 10.60 -2.94 26.65
CA LEU A 211 10.76 -2.10 27.85
C LEU A 211 11.86 -2.58 28.80
N ASP A 212 12.27 -3.85 28.71
CA ASP A 212 13.39 -4.42 29.48
C ASP A 212 14.74 -4.21 28.77
N GLY A 213 14.73 -3.57 27.59
CA GLY A 213 15.91 -3.26 26.79
C GLY A 213 16.36 -4.41 25.88
N GLN A 214 15.61 -5.52 25.81
CA GLN A 214 15.95 -6.64 24.95
C GLN A 214 15.60 -6.33 23.50
N THR A 215 16.53 -6.62 22.61
CA THR A 215 16.38 -6.41 21.17
C THR A 215 16.05 -7.70 20.46
N THR A 216 15.06 -7.67 19.57
CA THR A 216 14.80 -8.75 18.61
C THR A 216 14.80 -8.21 17.19
N THR A 217 15.38 -8.98 16.27
CA THR A 217 15.34 -8.67 14.84
C THR A 217 14.29 -9.52 14.14
N GLU A 218 13.63 -8.93 13.15
CA GLU A 218 12.67 -9.62 12.29
C GLU A 218 12.90 -9.17 10.85
N SER A 219 12.86 -10.13 9.92
CA SER A 219 12.93 -9.85 8.49
C SER A 219 11.64 -10.31 7.82
N ALA A 220 11.07 -9.44 7.00
CA ALA A 220 9.95 -9.74 6.13
C ALA A 220 10.31 -9.40 4.69
N ASN A 221 9.53 -9.90 3.74
CA ASN A 221 9.71 -9.63 2.32
C ASN A 221 8.57 -8.75 1.82
N VAL A 222 8.91 -7.68 1.10
CA VAL A 222 7.94 -6.83 0.41
C VAL A 222 8.21 -6.91 -1.09
N THR A 223 7.17 -7.21 -1.87
CA THR A 223 7.28 -7.31 -3.31
C THR A 223 6.79 -6.04 -3.97
N ILE A 224 7.68 -5.39 -4.73
CA ILE A 224 7.35 -4.26 -5.60
C ILE A 224 6.91 -4.80 -6.95
N GLN A 225 5.63 -4.58 -7.27
CA GLN A 225 5.04 -5.02 -8.52
C GLN A 225 5.17 -3.97 -9.63
N THR A 226 5.15 -4.46 -10.87
CA THR A 226 5.11 -3.58 -12.05
C THR A 226 3.85 -2.73 -12.04
N THR A 227 3.99 -1.47 -12.44
CA THR A 227 2.85 -0.60 -12.73
C THR A 227 2.86 -0.25 -14.20
N ALA A 228 1.78 -0.61 -14.91
CA ALA A 228 1.62 -0.29 -16.32
C ALA A 228 1.31 1.21 -16.49
N PHE A 229 2.34 2.04 -16.46
CA PHE A 229 2.19 3.46 -16.73
C PHE A 229 1.97 3.70 -18.24
N PRO A 230 0.89 4.39 -18.64
CA PRO A 230 0.68 4.74 -20.04
C PRO A 230 1.79 5.68 -20.54
N VAL A 231 1.91 5.81 -21.86
CA VAL A 231 2.81 6.78 -22.50
C VAL A 231 1.99 7.88 -23.13
N GLU A 232 2.35 9.12 -22.86
CA GLU A 232 1.79 10.33 -23.45
C GLU A 232 2.85 11.03 -24.32
N ASN A 233 2.44 11.43 -25.53
CA ASN A 233 3.23 12.29 -26.39
C ASN A 233 2.80 13.74 -26.18
N VAL A 234 3.71 14.59 -25.75
CA VAL A 234 3.44 15.98 -25.41
C VAL A 234 4.19 16.89 -26.38
N THR A 235 3.46 17.75 -27.07
CA THR A 235 4.02 18.79 -27.93
C THR A 235 4.16 20.08 -27.13
N LEU A 236 5.39 20.60 -27.04
CA LEU A 236 5.71 21.82 -26.34
C LEU A 236 6.04 22.93 -27.35
N ALA A 237 5.49 24.13 -27.12
CA ALA A 237 5.91 25.32 -27.85
C ALA A 237 7.41 25.63 -27.57
N PRO A 238 8.14 26.29 -28.48
CA PRO A 238 9.58 26.52 -28.33
C PRO A 238 9.98 27.20 -27.01
N SER A 239 9.21 28.17 -26.54
CA SER A 239 9.45 28.86 -25.26
C SER A 239 9.35 27.95 -24.04
N VAL A 240 8.40 27.01 -24.06
CA VAL A 240 8.18 26.02 -23.00
C VAL A 240 9.26 24.93 -23.06
N ALA A 241 9.62 24.48 -24.27
CA ALA A 241 10.70 23.54 -24.49
C ALA A 241 12.06 24.09 -24.00
N ALA A 242 12.29 25.41 -24.12
CA ALA A 242 13.51 26.05 -23.64
C ALA A 242 13.71 25.87 -22.12
N VAL A 243 12.64 25.97 -21.33
CA VAL A 243 12.68 25.74 -19.86
C VAL A 243 13.10 24.29 -19.56
N LEU A 244 12.54 23.33 -20.28
CA LEU A 244 12.89 21.91 -20.11
C LEU A 244 14.33 21.62 -20.56
N SER A 245 14.85 22.34 -21.56
CA SER A 245 16.22 22.16 -22.05
C SER A 245 17.29 22.72 -21.11
N ASP A 246 16.95 23.65 -20.22
CA ASP A 246 17.84 24.15 -19.17
C ASP A 246 17.95 23.14 -18.03
N GLN A 247 18.82 22.15 -18.21
CA GLN A 247 19.05 21.08 -17.22
C GLN A 247 19.61 21.61 -15.90
N THR A 248 20.32 22.75 -15.91
CA THR A 248 20.84 23.37 -14.68
C THR A 248 19.70 23.97 -13.85
N LEU A 249 18.76 24.66 -14.50
CA LEU A 249 17.55 25.15 -13.87
C LEU A 249 16.70 23.99 -13.32
N VAL A 250 16.41 23.00 -14.16
CA VAL A 250 15.59 21.84 -13.78
C VAL A 250 16.18 21.12 -12.57
N LYS A 251 17.49 20.86 -12.58
CA LYS A 251 18.17 20.21 -11.46
C LYS A 251 18.09 21.06 -10.18
N ARG A 252 18.38 22.36 -10.28
CA ARG A 252 18.35 23.28 -9.12
C ARG A 252 16.98 23.35 -8.48
N GLU A 253 15.91 23.49 -9.26
CA GLU A 253 14.55 23.55 -8.72
C GLU A 253 14.08 22.19 -8.19
N ALA A 254 14.56 21.08 -8.76
CA ALA A 254 14.33 19.75 -8.20
C ALA A 254 15.01 19.58 -6.83
N GLU A 255 16.27 20.04 -6.69
CA GLU A 255 17.00 20.02 -5.42
C GLU A 255 16.35 20.93 -4.37
N GLN A 256 15.86 22.10 -4.77
CA GLN A 256 15.10 23.00 -3.90
C GLN A 256 13.81 22.34 -3.40
N LEU A 257 13.04 21.70 -4.29
CA LEU A 257 11.84 20.98 -3.88
C LEU A 257 12.15 19.80 -2.96
N ALA A 258 13.19 19.02 -3.29
CA ALA A 258 13.65 17.92 -2.44
C ALA A 258 14.03 18.42 -1.03
N ALA A 259 14.70 19.57 -0.94
CA ALA A 259 15.03 20.19 0.34
C ALA A 259 13.78 20.61 1.13
N LEU A 260 12.72 21.09 0.46
CA LEU A 260 11.45 21.48 1.10
C LEU A 260 10.67 20.28 1.67
N VAL A 261 10.71 19.12 1.01
CA VAL A 261 9.95 17.91 1.40
C VAL A 261 10.77 16.88 2.19
N SER A 262 12.00 17.23 2.56
CA SER A 262 12.91 16.36 3.33
C SER A 262 12.77 16.47 4.86
N PRO A 263 12.43 17.62 5.48
CA PRO A 263 12.25 17.69 6.92
C PRO A 263 11.14 16.75 7.40
N ARG A 264 11.18 16.36 8.67
CA ARG A 264 10.14 15.50 9.25
C ARG A 264 9.55 16.11 10.50
N THR A 265 8.39 16.75 10.34
CA THR A 265 7.54 17.12 11.47
C THR A 265 7.04 15.85 12.16
N THR A 266 7.29 15.68 13.47
CA THR A 266 6.98 14.43 14.20
C THR A 266 5.51 14.27 14.56
N ALA A 267 4.75 15.37 14.58
CA ALA A 267 3.32 15.33 14.79
C ALA A 267 2.59 15.01 13.48
N ARG A 268 1.59 14.14 13.53
CA ARG A 268 0.61 13.97 12.46
C ARG A 268 -0.37 15.15 12.48
N LEU A 269 -0.47 15.90 11.38
CA LEU A 269 -1.36 17.06 11.30
C LEU A 269 -2.69 16.74 10.62
N TRP A 270 -2.75 15.74 9.75
CA TRP A 270 -3.99 15.34 9.09
C TRP A 270 -4.86 14.41 9.96
N SER A 271 -6.11 14.25 9.54
CA SER A 271 -7.04 13.25 10.04
C SER A 271 -7.88 12.71 8.88
N GLY A 272 -8.19 11.41 8.91
CA GLY A 272 -8.95 10.75 7.85
C GLY A 272 -8.18 10.62 6.53
N ALA A 273 -8.94 10.38 5.46
CA ALA A 273 -8.40 10.39 4.10
C ALA A 273 -8.23 11.83 3.60
N PHE A 274 -7.27 12.03 2.70
CA PHE A 274 -7.09 13.31 2.03
C PHE A 274 -8.24 13.53 1.04
N ARG A 275 -8.47 14.78 0.65
CA ARG A 275 -9.43 15.11 -0.41
C ARG A 275 -8.70 15.49 -1.68
N GLN A 276 -9.38 15.34 -2.82
CA GLN A 276 -8.91 15.99 -4.03
C GLN A 276 -8.92 17.52 -3.83
N PRO A 277 -7.90 18.25 -4.33
CA PRO A 277 -7.83 19.71 -4.19
C PRO A 277 -8.93 20.47 -4.92
N LEU A 278 -9.50 19.86 -5.96
CA LEU A 278 -10.61 20.38 -6.75
C LEU A 278 -11.36 19.23 -7.45
N ALA A 279 -12.56 19.52 -7.93
CA ALA A 279 -13.28 18.62 -8.82
C ALA A 279 -12.94 18.96 -10.28
N GLY A 280 -12.52 17.95 -11.06
CA GLY A 280 -12.15 18.15 -12.45
C GLY A 280 -11.82 16.85 -13.16
N ARG A 281 -11.75 16.89 -14.50
CA ARG A 281 -11.29 15.76 -15.30
C ARG A 281 -9.78 15.59 -15.10
N ILE A 282 -9.35 14.40 -14.71
CA ILE A 282 -7.95 14.02 -14.73
C ILE A 282 -7.49 13.95 -16.20
N SER A 283 -6.53 14.81 -16.56
CA SER A 283 -5.96 14.86 -17.91
C SER A 283 -4.70 14.02 -18.06
N SER A 284 -3.93 13.83 -17.00
CA SER A 284 -2.75 12.97 -16.96
C SER A 284 -2.62 12.35 -15.57
N ASN A 285 -2.49 11.03 -15.50
CA ASN A 285 -2.36 10.31 -14.23
C ASN A 285 -0.92 10.37 -13.69
N PHE A 286 -0.76 10.10 -12.39
CA PHE A 286 0.54 9.86 -11.78
C PHE A 286 1.33 8.77 -12.50
N GLY A 287 2.64 8.98 -12.63
CA GLY A 287 3.60 8.04 -13.21
C GLY A 287 3.53 7.87 -14.73
N THR A 288 2.54 8.46 -15.40
CA THR A 288 2.42 8.47 -16.87
C THR A 288 3.75 8.86 -17.51
N ARG A 289 4.25 8.03 -18.43
CA ARG A 289 5.52 8.27 -19.11
C ARG A 289 5.33 9.33 -20.19
N ARG A 290 6.32 10.20 -20.38
CA ARG A 290 6.22 11.31 -21.34
C ARG A 290 7.31 11.24 -22.40
N SER A 291 6.90 11.41 -23.66
CA SER A 291 7.78 11.80 -24.78
C SER A 291 7.48 13.25 -25.11
N TYR A 292 8.51 14.09 -25.17
CA TYR A 292 8.37 15.50 -25.52
C TYR A 292 8.87 15.75 -26.94
N ASN A 293 8.05 16.38 -27.79
CA ASN A 293 8.40 16.74 -29.17
C ASN A 293 8.99 15.58 -30.01
N GLY A 294 8.47 14.37 -29.82
CA GLY A 294 8.95 13.15 -30.51
C GLY A 294 10.26 12.58 -29.97
N GLY A 295 10.78 13.11 -28.86
CA GLY A 295 11.96 12.61 -28.17
C GLY A 295 11.72 11.27 -27.44
N PRO A 296 12.77 10.70 -26.82
CA PRO A 296 12.65 9.44 -26.08
C PRO A 296 11.67 9.56 -24.90
N VAL A 297 11.05 8.43 -24.56
CA VAL A 297 10.16 8.33 -23.40
C VAL A 297 11.00 8.39 -22.12
N GLY A 298 10.69 9.35 -21.24
CA GLY A 298 11.39 9.53 -19.96
C GLY A 298 11.18 8.34 -19.01
N PRO A 299 12.18 7.97 -18.19
CA PRO A 299 12.20 6.70 -17.46
C PRO A 299 11.29 6.69 -16.21
N CYS A 300 11.08 7.85 -15.60
CA CYS A 300 10.42 7.98 -14.30
C CYS A 300 8.99 8.52 -14.39
N GLY A 301 8.57 9.06 -15.53
CA GLY A 301 7.21 9.55 -15.73
C GLY A 301 6.78 10.65 -14.77
N HIS A 302 5.48 10.92 -14.81
CA HIS A 302 4.81 12.08 -14.23
C HIS A 302 4.80 12.08 -12.69
N GLU A 303 5.08 13.23 -12.08
CA GLU A 303 5.31 13.44 -10.63
C GLU A 303 4.04 13.74 -9.82
N GLY A 304 2.88 13.71 -10.46
CA GLY A 304 1.62 14.10 -9.83
C GLY A 304 0.43 13.69 -10.68
N THR A 305 -0.75 14.17 -10.32
CA THR A 305 -1.97 14.02 -11.12
C THR A 305 -2.38 15.39 -11.66
N ASP A 306 -2.62 15.46 -12.97
CA ASP A 306 -3.05 16.69 -13.63
C ASP A 306 -4.56 16.73 -13.77
N PHE A 307 -5.19 17.83 -13.35
CA PHE A 307 -6.61 18.11 -13.55
C PHE A 307 -6.78 19.26 -14.55
N SER A 308 -7.38 18.97 -15.71
CA SER A 308 -7.69 19.99 -16.70
C SER A 308 -9.02 20.66 -16.36
N VAL A 309 -8.93 21.93 -15.96
CA VAL A 309 -10.07 22.77 -15.57
C VAL A 309 -9.81 24.22 -15.99
N PRO A 310 -10.84 25.08 -16.09
CA PRO A 310 -10.66 26.48 -16.48
C PRO A 310 -9.69 27.23 -15.56
N GLY A 311 -8.94 28.18 -16.13
CA GLY A 311 -8.09 29.08 -15.35
C GLY A 311 -8.92 29.90 -14.36
N GLY A 312 -8.35 30.17 -13.18
CA GLY A 312 -9.04 30.85 -12.07
C GLY A 312 -9.87 29.92 -11.18
N THR A 313 -10.04 28.64 -11.53
CA THR A 313 -10.71 27.65 -10.66
C THR A 313 -10.02 27.57 -9.31
N ALA A 314 -10.77 27.60 -8.21
CA ALA A 314 -10.23 27.51 -6.86
C ALA A 314 -9.54 26.17 -6.61
N ILE A 315 -8.38 26.23 -5.93
CA ILE A 315 -7.62 25.08 -5.45
C ILE A 315 -7.70 25.09 -3.93
N TYR A 316 -8.08 23.96 -3.34
CA TYR A 316 -8.23 23.79 -1.90
C TYR A 316 -7.16 22.85 -1.34
N SER A 317 -6.80 23.05 -0.07
CA SER A 317 -5.90 22.13 0.63
C SER A 317 -6.52 20.74 0.77
N ASP A 318 -5.74 19.71 0.45
CA ASP A 318 -6.14 18.30 0.48
C ASP A 318 -6.25 17.71 1.89
N ALA A 319 -5.55 18.27 2.87
CA ALA A 319 -5.67 17.94 4.27
C ALA A 319 -5.11 19.06 5.15
N ARG A 320 -5.33 18.97 6.47
CA ARG A 320 -4.70 19.89 7.41
C ARG A 320 -3.18 19.81 7.33
N GLY A 321 -2.51 20.95 7.32
CA GLY A 321 -1.05 21.04 7.27
C GLY A 321 -0.50 22.46 7.39
N ARG A 322 0.82 22.58 7.36
CA ARG A 322 1.54 23.87 7.38
C ARG A 322 2.10 24.17 6.00
N VAL A 323 1.82 25.35 5.47
CA VAL A 323 2.44 25.82 4.22
C VAL A 323 3.94 26.02 4.45
N VAL A 324 4.77 25.28 3.71
CA VAL A 324 6.25 25.36 3.77
C VAL A 324 6.84 26.09 2.56
N PHE A 325 6.07 26.26 1.50
CA PHE A 325 6.42 27.07 0.35
C PHE A 325 5.17 27.69 -0.28
N ALA A 326 5.27 28.96 -0.66
CA ALA A 326 4.26 29.66 -1.47
C ALA A 326 4.99 30.72 -2.29
N GLY A 327 5.23 30.46 -3.58
CA GLY A 327 5.99 31.37 -4.43
C GLY A 327 6.13 30.93 -5.88
N LEU A 328 6.77 31.77 -6.69
CA LEU A 328 7.05 31.50 -8.09
C LEU A 328 8.35 30.70 -8.27
N THR A 329 8.29 29.68 -9.10
CA THR A 329 9.40 28.93 -9.67
C THR A 329 9.33 28.98 -11.20
N GLN A 330 10.44 28.76 -11.89
CA GLN A 330 10.49 28.82 -13.36
C GLN A 330 9.95 27.53 -14.00
N VAL A 331 10.21 26.35 -13.42
CA VAL A 331 9.74 25.07 -13.97
C VAL A 331 8.32 24.76 -13.51
N ARG A 332 8.02 24.91 -12.21
CA ARG A 332 6.70 24.55 -11.65
C ARG A 332 5.73 25.73 -11.60
N GLY A 333 6.17 26.93 -11.95
CA GLY A 333 5.34 28.13 -11.89
C GLY A 333 5.05 28.54 -10.45
N ASN A 334 3.94 29.23 -10.22
CA ASN A 334 3.46 29.50 -8.87
C ASN A 334 3.09 28.17 -8.20
N MET A 335 3.69 27.94 -7.04
CA MET A 335 3.61 26.68 -6.32
C MET A 335 3.29 26.92 -4.85
N VAL A 336 2.44 26.05 -4.31
CA VAL A 336 2.24 25.88 -2.86
C VAL A 336 2.75 24.49 -2.49
N VAL A 337 3.43 24.37 -1.34
CA VAL A 337 3.80 23.08 -0.71
C VAL A 337 3.31 23.09 0.73
N VAL A 338 2.64 22.02 1.15
CA VAL A 338 2.07 21.86 2.50
C VAL A 338 2.70 20.63 3.18
N ASP A 339 3.24 20.82 4.37
CA ASP A 339 3.68 19.76 5.29
C ASP A 339 2.50 19.29 6.13
N HIS A 340 2.13 18.01 6.01
CA HIS A 340 1.06 17.40 6.79
C HIS A 340 1.59 16.67 8.03
N GLY A 341 2.90 16.66 8.24
CA GLY A 341 3.53 15.88 9.30
C GLY A 341 4.02 14.53 8.82
N LEU A 342 4.81 13.87 9.66
CA LEU A 342 5.35 12.51 9.48
C LEU A 342 6.13 12.29 8.16
N GLY A 343 6.57 13.36 7.49
CA GLY A 343 7.24 13.30 6.19
C GLY A 343 6.26 13.25 5.01
N VAL A 344 4.98 13.55 5.24
CA VAL A 344 3.92 13.61 4.23
C VAL A 344 3.75 15.05 3.75
N TYR A 345 3.90 15.27 2.45
CA TYR A 345 3.74 16.60 1.85
C TYR A 345 2.81 16.55 0.64
N SER A 346 2.07 17.62 0.42
CA SER A 346 1.38 17.87 -0.85
C SER A 346 1.95 19.10 -1.56
N ALA A 347 1.92 19.11 -2.88
CA ALA A 347 2.34 20.26 -3.67
C ALA A 347 1.42 20.53 -4.86
N TYR A 348 1.29 21.81 -5.21
CA TYR A 348 0.27 22.31 -6.14
C TYR A 348 0.92 23.31 -7.10
N TYR A 349 1.05 22.95 -8.38
CA TYR A 349 1.83 23.74 -9.35
C TYR A 349 0.97 24.54 -10.32
N HIS A 350 1.65 25.33 -11.16
CA HIS A 350 1.11 26.06 -12.29
C HIS A 350 0.03 27.10 -11.95
N GLN A 351 -0.06 27.53 -10.69
CA GLN A 351 -1.15 28.37 -10.21
C GLN A 351 -1.13 29.78 -10.85
N SER A 352 -2.29 30.39 -11.02
CA SER A 352 -2.39 31.80 -11.44
C SER A 352 -2.27 32.75 -10.24
N GLU A 353 -2.70 32.31 -9.07
CA GLU A 353 -2.75 33.10 -7.84
C GLU A 353 -2.46 32.20 -6.64
N LEU A 354 -1.73 32.74 -5.65
CA LEU A 354 -1.46 32.11 -4.36
C LEU A 354 -2.33 32.77 -3.31
N ALA A 355 -3.11 31.99 -2.56
CA ALA A 355 -4.02 32.50 -1.52
C ALA A 355 -3.48 32.30 -0.09
N VAL A 356 -2.24 31.82 0.04
CA VAL A 356 -1.60 31.49 1.31
C VAL A 356 -0.14 31.93 1.34
N GLN A 357 0.43 31.98 2.54
CA GLN A 357 1.83 32.34 2.77
C GLN A 357 2.56 31.28 3.60
N VAL A 358 3.89 31.26 3.50
CA VAL A 358 4.74 30.34 4.26
C VAL A 358 4.48 30.49 5.77
N GLY A 359 4.39 29.35 6.46
CA GLY A 359 4.12 29.25 7.89
C GLY A 359 2.64 29.16 8.26
N GLN A 360 1.72 29.52 7.35
CA GLN A 360 0.28 29.44 7.57
C GLN A 360 -0.16 27.99 7.80
N MET A 361 -1.00 27.76 8.82
CA MET A 361 -1.75 26.51 8.96
C MET A 361 -2.99 26.58 8.09
N VAL A 362 -3.24 25.51 7.34
CA VAL A 362 -4.45 25.31 6.54
C VAL A 362 -5.15 24.05 7.00
N ASP A 363 -6.48 24.07 6.95
CA ASP A 363 -7.34 22.90 7.12
C ASP A 363 -7.78 22.33 5.78
N ALA A 364 -8.26 21.08 5.79
CA ALA A 364 -8.78 20.44 4.60
C ALA A 364 -9.94 21.25 4.00
N GLY A 365 -9.81 21.71 2.76
CA GLY A 365 -10.81 22.56 2.11
C GLY A 365 -10.56 24.06 2.19
N ASP A 366 -9.50 24.52 2.86
CA ASP A 366 -9.11 25.93 2.80
C ASP A 366 -8.61 26.29 1.41
N LEU A 367 -8.94 27.49 0.92
CA LEU A 367 -8.46 28.00 -0.36
C LEU A 367 -6.94 28.25 -0.28
N ILE A 368 -6.19 27.64 -1.18
CA ILE A 368 -4.71 27.80 -1.25
C ILE A 368 -4.24 28.52 -2.52
N GLY A 369 -5.09 28.61 -3.53
CA GLY A 369 -4.82 29.41 -4.71
C GLY A 369 -5.79 29.12 -5.85
N LYS A 370 -5.39 29.46 -7.07
CA LYS A 370 -6.24 29.29 -8.27
C LYS A 370 -5.47 28.66 -9.42
N VAL A 371 -6.16 27.84 -10.20
CA VAL A 371 -5.63 27.18 -11.38
C VAL A 371 -5.10 28.20 -12.38
N GLY A 372 -3.95 27.90 -12.99
CA GLY A 372 -3.34 28.72 -14.02
C GLY A 372 -2.54 27.87 -15.01
N THR A 373 -1.56 28.51 -15.65
CA THR A 373 -0.66 27.87 -16.61
C THR A 373 0.77 28.42 -16.50
N THR A 374 1.21 28.80 -15.29
CA THR A 374 2.57 29.35 -15.08
C THR A 374 3.62 28.24 -15.11
N GLY A 375 4.86 28.58 -15.49
CA GLY A 375 5.97 27.61 -15.57
C GLY A 375 5.88 26.70 -16.80
N LEU A 376 6.40 25.48 -16.68
CA LEU A 376 6.37 24.46 -17.73
C LEU A 376 4.95 23.85 -17.85
N SER A 377 4.09 24.52 -18.63
CA SER A 377 2.69 24.13 -18.84
C SER A 377 2.26 24.32 -20.29
N THR A 378 1.37 23.47 -20.79
CA THR A 378 0.77 23.57 -22.13
C THR A 378 -0.62 24.21 -22.14
N GLY A 379 -1.22 24.41 -20.96
CA GLY A 379 -2.56 25.01 -20.82
C GLY A 379 -3.05 24.99 -19.37
N ASN A 380 -4.23 25.54 -19.11
CA ASN A 380 -4.76 25.62 -17.75
C ASN A 380 -5.00 24.22 -17.15
N HIS A 381 -4.31 23.94 -16.05
CA HIS A 381 -4.48 22.72 -15.26
C HIS A 381 -3.91 22.89 -13.85
N LEU A 382 -4.37 22.06 -12.91
CA LEU A 382 -3.67 21.84 -11.64
C LEU A 382 -2.80 20.60 -11.78
N HIS A 383 -1.51 20.72 -11.47
CA HIS A 383 -0.66 19.55 -11.15
C HIS A 383 -0.60 19.40 -9.63
N TRP A 384 -1.01 18.24 -9.13
CA TRP A 384 -1.03 17.90 -7.70
C TRP A 384 -0.09 16.73 -7.41
N SER A 385 0.91 16.95 -6.56
CA SER A 385 1.87 15.93 -6.10
C SER A 385 1.63 15.57 -4.65
N MET A 386 1.95 14.32 -4.29
CA MET A 386 2.05 13.83 -2.92
C MET A 386 3.42 13.22 -2.69
N PHE A 387 3.98 13.43 -1.50
CA PHE A 387 5.28 12.92 -1.09
C PHE A 387 5.17 12.15 0.22
N VAL A 388 5.98 11.10 0.34
CA VAL A 388 6.16 10.35 1.59
C VAL A 388 7.66 10.15 1.81
N ASN A 389 8.18 10.82 2.84
CA ASN A 389 9.61 10.87 3.17
C ASN A 389 10.48 11.26 1.95
N GLY A 390 10.05 12.30 1.23
CA GLY A 390 10.75 12.83 0.05
C GLY A 390 10.51 12.08 -1.26
N GLU A 391 9.88 10.90 -1.24
CA GLU A 391 9.56 10.16 -2.46
C GLU A 391 8.17 10.53 -3.00
N TYR A 392 8.07 10.74 -4.31
CA TYR A 392 6.79 10.97 -4.98
C TYR A 392 5.93 9.71 -4.96
N VAL A 393 4.68 9.86 -4.52
CA VAL A 393 3.67 8.80 -4.53
C VAL A 393 2.40 9.27 -5.24
N ASP A 394 1.56 8.32 -5.63
CA ASP A 394 0.27 8.59 -6.25
C ASP A 394 -0.66 9.32 -5.27
N PRO A 395 -0.97 10.62 -5.49
CA PRO A 395 -1.83 11.38 -4.59
C PRO A 395 -3.25 10.81 -4.52
N MET A 396 -3.71 10.11 -5.57
CA MET A 396 -5.04 9.52 -5.58
C MET A 396 -5.19 8.37 -4.59
N ASP A 397 -4.12 7.64 -4.26
CA ASP A 397 -4.17 6.59 -3.23
C ASP A 397 -4.51 7.17 -1.85
N TRP A 398 -4.02 8.37 -1.55
CA TRP A 398 -4.25 9.09 -0.30
C TRP A 398 -5.68 9.63 -0.15
N THR A 399 -6.43 9.71 -1.25
CA THR A 399 -7.87 10.03 -1.21
C THR A 399 -8.75 8.83 -0.92
N ARG A 400 -8.22 7.61 -1.07
CA ARG A 400 -8.97 6.36 -0.98
C ARG A 400 -8.61 5.54 0.26
N ARG A 401 -7.46 5.82 0.86
CA ARG A 401 -6.93 5.11 2.03
C ARG A 401 -6.86 6.06 3.21
N VAL A 402 -7.30 5.60 4.36
CA VAL A 402 -7.04 6.28 5.63
C VAL A 402 -5.76 5.71 6.20
N LEU A 403 -4.70 6.52 6.23
CA LEU A 403 -3.41 6.14 6.78
C LEU A 403 -3.25 6.73 8.20
N PRO A 404 -2.60 5.96 9.11
CA PRO A 404 -2.54 6.29 10.54
C PRO A 404 -1.70 7.52 10.86
#